data_AF-A0AAV1SZE4-F1
#
_entry.id   AF-A0AAV1SZE4-F1
#
_cell.length_a   1.000
_cell.length_b   1.000
_cell.length_c   1.000
_cell.angle_alpha   90.00
_cell.angle_beta   90.00
_cell.angle_gamma   90.00
#
_symmetry.space_group_name_H-M   'P 1'
#
loop_
_entity.id
_entity.type
_entity.pdbx_description
1 polymer ?
#
loop_
_entity_poly.entity_id
_entity_poly.type
_entity_poly.pdbx_seq_one_letter_code
_entity_poly.pdbx_strand_id
1 'polypeptide(L)'
;MEMTSSVMRFALATYFMKQSGRSCPSEVYDTSSWALSSSPSSTFGTPPTPALCPEDETELSPEFSDVVSTHLSTLRKLLVEQRLQEWSEGIMGLREYVATNGLVEALVTLLVRLLEKQEQDAVSIVQVIEHICFEKNGEPSEVFDQLMDLIFEALRHSCENKNRSVAFWLLRAINGVVDGLHQHQGQKYRVSPQHQLRLDSQELGEMITKVIHDCLAKSANIAAKT
;
A
#
# COMPACT_ATOMS: atom_id res chain seq x y z
N MET A 1 -28.36 -8.41 -5.98
CA MET A 1 -27.72 -7.70 -7.10
C MET A 1 -26.23 -7.96 -6.97
N GLU A 2 -25.73 -9.02 -7.61
CA GLU A 2 -24.42 -9.66 -7.33
C GLU A 2 -23.32 -9.29 -8.35
N MET A 3 -23.60 -8.35 -9.26
CA MET A 3 -22.75 -8.15 -10.44
C MET A 3 -21.44 -7.41 -10.15
N THR A 4 -21.37 -6.52 -9.16
CA THR A 4 -20.13 -5.76 -8.86
C THR A 4 -19.14 -6.54 -7.99
N SER A 5 -19.62 -7.34 -7.03
CA SER A 5 -18.81 -8.38 -6.37
C SER A 5 -18.24 -9.37 -7.39
N SER A 6 -19.03 -9.70 -8.43
CA SER A 6 -18.59 -10.57 -9.52
C SER A 6 -17.50 -9.94 -10.40
N VAL A 7 -17.52 -8.62 -10.65
CA VAL A 7 -16.45 -7.93 -11.42
C VAL A 7 -15.13 -7.93 -10.66
N MET A 8 -15.15 -7.68 -9.34
CA MET A 8 -13.94 -7.75 -8.52
C MET A 8 -13.36 -9.17 -8.48
N ARG A 9 -14.22 -10.15 -8.20
CA ARG A 9 -13.83 -11.56 -8.25
C ARG A 9 -13.35 -11.97 -9.64
N PHE A 10 -13.93 -11.42 -10.71
CA PHE A 10 -13.51 -11.70 -12.08
C PHE A 10 -12.16 -11.07 -12.42
N ALA A 11 -11.91 -9.82 -12.03
CA ALA A 11 -10.61 -9.16 -12.23
C ALA A 11 -9.50 -9.89 -11.46
N LEU A 12 -9.76 -10.25 -10.20
CA LEU A 12 -8.85 -11.04 -9.37
C LEU A 12 -8.69 -12.47 -9.90
N ALA A 13 -9.76 -13.14 -10.32
CA ALA A 13 -9.69 -14.48 -10.91
C ALA A 13 -8.92 -14.50 -12.23
N THR A 14 -9.10 -13.47 -13.07
CA THR A 14 -8.34 -13.31 -14.33
C THR A 14 -6.85 -13.13 -14.04
N TYR A 15 -6.50 -12.36 -13.00
CA TYR A 15 -5.13 -12.23 -12.52
C TYR A 15 -4.55 -13.59 -12.09
N PHE A 16 -5.26 -14.36 -11.25
CA PHE A 16 -4.80 -15.68 -10.81
C PHE A 16 -4.71 -16.71 -11.94
N MET A 17 -5.66 -16.74 -12.88
CA MET A 17 -5.58 -17.62 -14.04
C MET A 17 -4.36 -17.30 -14.93
N LYS A 18 -3.98 -16.02 -15.02
CA LYS A 18 -2.80 -15.59 -15.77
C LYS A 18 -1.49 -15.92 -15.03
N GLN A 19 -1.47 -15.88 -13.70
CA GLN A 19 -0.34 -16.36 -12.89
C GLN A 19 -0.19 -17.88 -12.88
N SER A 20 -1.29 -18.64 -12.80
CA SER A 20 -1.27 -20.10 -12.86
C SER A 20 -0.82 -20.66 -14.22
N GLY A 21 -0.80 -19.82 -15.26
CA GLY A 21 -0.21 -20.11 -16.57
C GLY A 21 1.29 -19.82 -16.66
N ARG A 22 1.88 -19.14 -15.68
CA ARG A 22 3.34 -19.01 -15.50
C ARG A 22 3.84 -20.16 -14.61
N SER A 23 3.59 -21.40 -15.01
CA SER A 23 4.50 -22.47 -14.63
C SER A 23 5.87 -22.11 -15.20
N CYS A 24 6.82 -21.74 -14.34
CA CYS A 24 8.23 -21.77 -14.70
C CYS A 24 8.48 -23.09 -15.45
N PRO A 25 9.00 -23.08 -16.68
CA PRO A 25 9.72 -24.26 -17.11
C PRO A 25 10.87 -24.38 -16.12
N SER A 26 10.75 -25.35 -15.21
CA SER A 26 11.90 -25.91 -14.53
C SER A 26 12.82 -26.38 -15.64
N GLU A 27 13.77 -25.54 -16.05
CA GLU A 27 14.88 -25.97 -16.87
C GLU A 27 15.63 -27.02 -16.05
N VAL A 28 15.32 -28.26 -16.40
CA VAL A 28 16.11 -29.45 -16.14
C VAL A 28 17.51 -29.16 -16.68
N TYR A 29 18.41 -28.71 -15.82
CA TYR A 29 19.83 -28.86 -16.05
C TYR A 29 20.26 -30.18 -15.40
N ASP A 30 20.31 -31.19 -16.27
CA ASP A 30 20.97 -32.48 -16.07
C ASP A 30 22.29 -32.31 -15.31
N THR A 31 22.40 -32.99 -14.18
CA THR A 31 23.68 -33.14 -13.48
C THR A 31 24.04 -34.63 -13.42
N SER A 32 25.12 -34.96 -14.15
CA SER A 32 25.90 -36.21 -14.18
C SER A 32 25.24 -37.39 -14.96
N SER A 33 25.90 -38.07 -15.89
CA SER A 33 27.27 -38.58 -15.82
C SER A 33 27.77 -39.15 -17.18
N TRP A 34 29.05 -38.88 -17.49
CA TRP A 34 30.03 -39.70 -18.25
C TRP A 34 30.38 -39.33 -19.72
N ALA A 35 31.51 -38.62 -19.84
CA ALA A 35 32.72 -38.90 -20.63
C ALA A 35 32.61 -39.33 -22.12
N LEU A 36 33.19 -38.52 -23.03
CA LEU A 36 34.52 -38.77 -23.63
C LEU A 36 34.89 -37.72 -24.71
N SER A 37 36.11 -37.18 -24.57
CA SER A 37 37.06 -36.69 -25.59
C SER A 37 36.58 -35.89 -26.81
N SER A 38 37.06 -34.64 -26.94
CA SER A 38 38.23 -34.27 -27.75
C SER A 38 38.34 -32.73 -27.93
N SER A 39 39.47 -32.16 -27.53
CA SER A 39 39.96 -30.79 -27.86
C SER A 39 40.24 -30.63 -29.39
N PRO A 40 40.61 -29.45 -29.97
CA PRO A 40 41.15 -28.25 -29.30
C PRO A 40 40.84 -26.84 -29.89
N SER A 41 41.29 -25.83 -29.10
CA SER A 41 41.92 -24.55 -29.50
C SER A 41 41.12 -23.24 -29.70
N SER A 42 41.43 -22.31 -28.76
CA SER A 42 41.95 -20.94 -28.99
C SER A 42 40.99 -19.74 -29.14
N THR A 43 41.19 -18.75 -28.24
CA THR A 43 41.38 -17.28 -28.50
C THR A 43 40.40 -16.35 -27.74
N PHE A 44 40.97 -15.54 -26.85
CA PHE A 44 40.55 -14.21 -26.33
C PHE A 44 39.11 -13.97 -25.84
N GLY A 45 38.98 -13.51 -24.59
CA GLY A 45 37.79 -12.81 -24.12
C GLY A 45 37.78 -12.61 -22.61
N THR A 46 38.17 -11.42 -22.17
CA THR A 46 38.03 -10.85 -20.82
C THR A 46 36.67 -11.20 -20.19
N PRO A 47 36.59 -11.59 -18.90
CA PRO A 47 35.29 -11.77 -18.24
C PRO A 47 34.56 -10.41 -18.20
N PRO A 48 33.27 -10.34 -18.57
CA PRO A 48 32.53 -9.10 -18.42
C PRO A 48 32.36 -8.83 -16.93
N THR A 49 32.94 -7.72 -16.47
CA THR A 49 32.58 -7.10 -15.20
C THR A 49 31.07 -6.92 -15.19
N PRO A 50 30.31 -7.49 -14.23
CA PRO A 50 28.91 -7.16 -14.12
C PRO A 50 28.84 -5.66 -13.83
N ALA A 51 28.23 -4.93 -14.76
CA ALA A 51 27.85 -3.55 -14.54
C ALA A 51 26.99 -3.54 -13.27
N LEU A 52 27.48 -2.84 -12.24
CA LEU A 52 26.67 -2.37 -11.13
C LEU A 52 25.60 -1.44 -11.75
N CYS A 53 24.47 -2.03 -12.12
CA CYS A 53 23.25 -1.27 -12.34
C CYS A 53 22.95 -0.53 -11.03
N PRO A 54 22.70 0.78 -11.06
CA PRO A 54 22.38 1.52 -9.86
C PRO A 54 21.11 0.96 -9.24
N GLU A 55 21.19 0.80 -7.93
CA GLU A 55 20.17 0.28 -7.02
C GLU A 55 18.85 1.06 -7.14
N ASP A 56 17.80 0.29 -7.37
CA ASP A 56 16.55 0.30 -6.60
C ASP A 56 15.68 1.56 -6.67
N GLU A 57 15.01 1.75 -7.81
CA GLU A 57 13.59 2.09 -7.74
C GLU A 57 12.86 0.80 -7.40
N THR A 58 12.19 0.72 -6.25
CA THR A 58 11.28 -0.39 -5.93
C THR A 58 10.15 -0.38 -6.97
N GLU A 59 10.39 -1.02 -8.11
CA GLU A 59 9.52 -0.98 -9.27
C GLU A 59 8.36 -1.92 -8.97
N LEU A 60 7.26 -1.32 -8.52
CA LEU A 60 5.99 -2.03 -8.36
C LEU A 60 5.72 -2.86 -9.60
N SER A 61 5.38 -4.14 -9.40
CA SER A 61 4.98 -5.00 -10.51
C SER A 61 3.90 -4.28 -11.34
N PRO A 62 4.12 -4.09 -12.65
CA PRO A 62 3.17 -3.36 -13.49
C PRO A 62 1.79 -4.02 -13.47
N GLU A 63 1.75 -5.35 -13.36
CA GLU A 63 0.51 -6.12 -13.26
C GLU A 63 -0.26 -5.79 -11.96
N PHE A 64 0.42 -5.64 -10.82
CA PHE A 64 -0.21 -5.22 -9.57
C PHE A 64 -0.70 -3.77 -9.66
N SER A 65 0.15 -2.88 -10.17
CA SER A 65 -0.15 -1.47 -10.35
C SER A 65 -1.40 -1.27 -11.21
N ASP A 66 -1.52 -2.00 -12.31
CA ASP A 66 -2.67 -1.91 -13.24
C ASP A 66 -3.96 -2.41 -12.58
N VAL A 67 -3.91 -3.56 -11.90
CA VAL A 67 -5.07 -4.14 -11.23
C VAL A 67 -5.57 -3.22 -10.12
N VAL A 68 -4.68 -2.77 -9.24
CA VAL A 68 -5.08 -1.90 -8.11
C VAL A 68 -5.49 -0.52 -8.61
N SER A 69 -4.82 0.08 -9.60
CA SER A 69 -5.24 1.37 -10.16
C SER A 69 -6.63 1.28 -10.81
N THR A 70 -6.91 0.19 -11.53
CA THR A 70 -8.24 -0.07 -12.09
C THR A 70 -9.29 -0.22 -10.99
N HIS A 71 -8.95 -0.92 -9.91
CA HIS A 71 -9.82 -1.08 -8.76
C HIS A 71 -10.11 0.25 -8.05
N LEU A 72 -9.08 1.06 -7.81
CA LEU A 72 -9.21 2.40 -7.21
C LEU A 72 -10.06 3.33 -8.08
N SER A 73 -9.89 3.29 -9.40
CA SER A 73 -10.74 4.02 -10.35
C SER A 73 -12.20 3.58 -10.27
N THR A 74 -12.44 2.27 -10.13
CA THR A 74 -13.79 1.72 -9.95
C THR A 74 -14.40 2.17 -8.61
N LEU A 75 -13.63 2.13 -7.51
CA LEU A 75 -14.06 2.61 -6.20
C LEU A 75 -14.40 4.10 -6.23
N ARG A 76 -13.57 4.92 -6.89
CA ARG A 76 -13.86 6.34 -7.10
C ARG A 76 -15.19 6.55 -7.83
N LYS A 77 -15.43 5.80 -8.91
CA LYS A 77 -16.70 5.87 -9.65
C LYS A 77 -17.89 5.52 -8.75
N LEU A 78 -17.77 4.47 -7.93
CA LEU A 78 -18.83 4.07 -6.99
C LEU A 78 -19.09 5.15 -5.92
N LEU A 79 -18.06 5.84 -5.44
CA LEU A 79 -18.21 6.99 -4.54
C LEU A 79 -18.98 8.15 -5.20
N VAL A 80 -18.61 8.51 -6.43
CA VAL A 80 -19.27 9.58 -7.19
C VAL A 80 -20.74 9.23 -7.47
N GLU A 81 -21.02 7.97 -7.76
CA GLU A 81 -22.38 7.44 -7.97
C GLU A 81 -23.15 7.20 -6.66
N GLN A 82 -22.55 7.47 -5.49
CA GLN A 82 -23.13 7.24 -4.16
C GLN A 82 -23.56 5.78 -3.90
N ARG A 83 -22.89 4.81 -4.55
CA ARG A 83 -23.14 3.36 -4.39
C ARG A 83 -22.33 2.82 -3.21
N LEU A 84 -22.61 3.35 -2.03
CA LEU A 84 -21.78 3.17 -0.82
C LEU A 84 -21.64 1.71 -0.37
N GLN A 85 -22.68 0.89 -0.55
CA GLN A 85 -22.61 -0.54 -0.20
C GLN A 85 -21.57 -1.27 -1.06
N GLU A 86 -21.63 -1.08 -2.37
CA GLU A 86 -20.73 -1.74 -3.32
C GLU A 86 -19.32 -1.19 -3.20
N TRP A 87 -19.20 0.10 -2.90
CA TRP A 87 -17.92 0.71 -2.56
C TRP A 87 -17.31 0.04 -1.33
N SER A 88 -18.07 -0.13 -0.24
CA SER A 88 -17.61 -0.79 0.98
C SER A 88 -17.20 -2.25 0.72
N GLU A 89 -17.96 -2.99 -0.10
CA GLU A 89 -17.58 -4.34 -0.53
C GLU A 89 -16.27 -4.35 -1.33
N GLY A 90 -16.08 -3.37 -2.21
CA GLY A 90 -14.84 -3.23 -2.97
C GLY A 90 -13.63 -2.88 -2.09
N ILE A 91 -13.81 -2.10 -1.03
CA ILE A 91 -12.75 -1.83 -0.04
C ILE A 91 -12.38 -3.11 0.71
N MET A 92 -13.38 -3.87 1.17
CA MET A 92 -13.13 -5.14 1.84
C MET A 92 -12.34 -6.11 0.97
N GLY A 93 -12.75 -6.28 -0.29
CA GLY A 93 -12.03 -7.18 -1.18
C GLY A 93 -10.60 -6.69 -1.46
N LEU A 94 -10.36 -5.38 -1.47
CA LEU A 94 -9.01 -4.83 -1.68
C LEU A 94 -8.15 -5.13 -0.47
N ARG A 95 -8.70 -4.93 0.74
CA ARG A 95 -8.03 -5.33 1.98
C ARG A 95 -7.69 -6.81 1.98
N GLU A 96 -8.67 -7.68 1.76
CA GLU A 96 -8.49 -9.14 1.77
C GLU A 96 -7.43 -9.57 0.75
N TYR A 97 -7.46 -9.00 -0.46
CA TYR A 97 -6.46 -9.25 -1.48
C TYR A 97 -5.05 -8.86 -1.02
N VAL A 98 -4.91 -7.65 -0.46
CA VAL A 98 -3.60 -7.14 -0.03
C VAL A 98 -3.06 -7.92 1.17
N ALA A 99 -3.91 -8.28 2.13
CA ALA A 99 -3.53 -9.05 3.29
C ALA A 99 -3.10 -10.48 2.91
N THR A 100 -3.93 -11.19 2.14
CA THR A 100 -3.69 -12.58 1.74
C THR A 100 -2.39 -12.75 0.94
N ASN A 101 -2.00 -11.70 0.20
CA ASN A 101 -0.82 -11.72 -0.67
C ASN A 101 0.39 -10.96 -0.08
N GLY A 102 0.27 -10.39 1.13
CA GLY A 102 1.37 -9.63 1.77
C GLY A 102 1.77 -8.36 0.99
N LEU A 103 0.82 -7.68 0.34
CA LEU A 103 1.08 -6.58 -0.59
C LEU A 103 0.91 -5.18 0.03
N VAL A 104 0.92 -5.06 1.36
CA VAL A 104 0.63 -3.79 2.05
C VAL A 104 1.63 -2.70 1.65
N GLU A 105 2.92 -3.03 1.59
CA GLU A 105 3.97 -2.10 1.13
C GLU A 105 3.79 -1.65 -0.31
N ALA A 106 3.47 -2.59 -1.20
CA ALA A 106 3.20 -2.30 -2.60
C ALA A 106 1.97 -1.38 -2.74
N LEU A 107 0.92 -1.62 -1.95
CA LEU A 107 -0.27 -0.77 -1.89
C LEU A 107 0.09 0.65 -1.44
N VAL A 108 0.79 0.83 -0.32
CA VAL A 108 1.15 2.17 0.18
C VAL A 108 1.99 2.92 -0.83
N THR A 109 3.00 2.26 -1.40
CA THR A 109 3.85 2.84 -2.45
C THR A 109 3.01 3.30 -3.64
N LEU A 110 2.04 2.50 -4.07
CA LEU A 110 1.14 2.87 -5.17
C LEU A 110 0.25 4.07 -4.80
N LEU A 111 -0.36 4.07 -3.61
CA LEU A 111 -1.22 5.16 -3.15
C LEU A 111 -0.46 6.48 -3.06
N VAL A 112 0.77 6.46 -2.55
CA VAL A 112 1.67 7.63 -2.50
C VAL A 112 1.98 8.14 -3.91
N ARG A 113 2.33 7.24 -4.84
CA ARG A 113 2.56 7.60 -6.26
C ARG A 113 1.32 8.20 -6.91
N LEU A 114 0.13 7.70 -6.58
CA LEU A 114 -1.13 8.23 -7.10
C LEU A 114 -1.44 9.61 -6.51
N LEU A 115 -1.20 9.82 -5.21
CA LEU A 115 -1.33 11.14 -4.58
C LEU A 115 -0.37 12.16 -5.21
N GLU A 116 0.84 11.75 -5.55
CA GLU A 116 1.83 12.62 -6.20
C GLU A 116 1.43 13.00 -7.63
N LYS A 117 0.89 12.05 -8.40
CA LYS A 117 0.59 12.24 -9.82
C LYS A 117 -0.83 12.74 -10.11
N GLN A 118 -1.79 12.51 -9.21
CA GLN A 118 -3.23 12.67 -9.47
C GLN A 118 -3.96 13.32 -8.28
N GLU A 119 -3.65 14.60 -8.02
CA GLU A 119 -4.28 15.34 -6.91
C GLU A 119 -5.82 15.39 -6.99
N GLN A 120 -6.39 15.34 -8.19
CA GLN A 120 -7.85 15.31 -8.41
C GLN A 120 -8.54 14.04 -7.88
N ASP A 121 -7.78 13.00 -7.55
CA ASP A 121 -8.24 11.72 -7.02
C ASP A 121 -7.89 11.57 -5.52
N ALA A 122 -7.21 12.57 -4.94
CA ALA A 122 -6.65 12.48 -3.59
C ALA A 122 -7.72 12.24 -2.53
N VAL A 123 -8.90 12.86 -2.65
CA VAL A 123 -10.01 12.64 -1.71
C VAL A 123 -10.46 11.18 -1.72
N SER A 124 -10.61 10.56 -2.89
CA SER A 124 -10.98 9.15 -2.98
C SER A 124 -9.88 8.23 -2.44
N ILE A 125 -8.61 8.56 -2.69
CA ILE A 125 -7.47 7.78 -2.18
C ILE A 125 -7.40 7.83 -0.66
N VAL A 126 -7.60 9.02 -0.07
CA VAL A 126 -7.68 9.22 1.38
C VAL A 126 -8.79 8.37 1.98
N GLN A 127 -9.99 8.36 1.39
CA GLN A 127 -11.09 7.52 1.85
C GLN A 127 -10.79 6.02 1.73
N VAL A 128 -10.06 5.60 0.69
CA VAL A 128 -9.61 4.20 0.60
C VAL A 128 -8.69 3.86 1.76
N ILE A 129 -7.69 4.71 2.06
CA ILE A 129 -6.76 4.51 3.19
C ILE A 129 -7.56 4.40 4.49
N GLU A 130 -8.43 5.37 4.76
CA GLU A 130 -9.26 5.41 5.97
C GLU A 130 -10.06 4.13 6.17
N HIS A 131 -10.69 3.60 5.10
CA HIS A 131 -11.59 2.46 5.23
C HIS A 131 -10.90 1.09 5.13
N ILE A 132 -9.73 0.98 4.49
CA ILE A 132 -8.93 -0.25 4.54
C ILE A 132 -8.50 -0.56 5.98
N CYS A 133 -8.23 0.47 6.79
CA CYS A 133 -7.86 0.35 8.19
C CYS A 133 -8.89 -0.36 9.08
N PHE A 134 -10.16 -0.48 8.66
CA PHE A 134 -11.24 -0.98 9.53
C PHE A 134 -12.07 -2.09 8.93
N GLU A 135 -12.45 -3.03 9.79
CA GLU A 135 -13.46 -4.05 9.51
C GLU A 135 -14.88 -3.46 9.47
N LYS A 136 -15.85 -4.24 8.98
CA LYS A 136 -17.27 -3.83 8.90
C LYS A 136 -17.87 -3.43 10.26
N ASN A 137 -17.37 -3.98 11.35
CA ASN A 137 -17.78 -3.67 12.72
C ASN A 137 -17.01 -2.48 13.32
N GLY A 138 -16.12 -1.84 12.55
CA GLY A 138 -15.29 -0.71 12.99
C GLY A 138 -14.06 -1.11 13.80
N GLU A 139 -13.80 -2.39 14.03
CA GLU A 139 -12.53 -2.83 14.64
C GLU A 139 -11.38 -2.61 13.64
N PRO A 140 -10.14 -2.35 14.13
CA PRO A 140 -8.97 -2.33 13.26
C PRO A 140 -8.83 -3.62 12.46
N SER A 141 -8.42 -3.48 11.20
CA SER A 141 -8.26 -4.60 10.29
C SER A 141 -6.89 -5.28 10.41
N GLU A 142 -6.73 -6.47 9.83
CA GLU A 142 -5.48 -7.23 9.92
C GLU A 142 -4.27 -6.53 9.28
N VAL A 143 -4.50 -5.59 8.35
CA VAL A 143 -3.43 -4.80 7.71
C VAL A 143 -3.14 -3.50 8.44
N PHE A 144 -3.92 -3.17 9.50
CA PHE A 144 -3.90 -1.86 10.14
C PHE A 144 -2.51 -1.42 10.59
N ASP A 145 -1.83 -2.22 11.41
CA ASP A 145 -0.55 -1.84 12.01
C ASP A 145 0.51 -1.58 10.93
N GLN A 146 0.66 -2.54 10.01
CA GLN A 146 1.64 -2.44 8.91
C GLN A 146 1.31 -1.27 7.98
N LEU A 147 0.03 -1.05 7.67
CA LEU A 147 -0.40 0.05 6.80
C LEU A 147 -0.10 1.41 7.44
N MET A 148 -0.38 1.55 8.74
CA MET A 148 -0.12 2.80 9.46
C MET A 148 1.37 3.11 9.58
N ASP A 149 2.20 2.11 9.92
CA ASP A 149 3.66 2.27 9.98
C ASP A 149 4.22 2.78 8.64
N LEU A 150 3.80 2.17 7.53
CA LEU A 150 4.23 2.55 6.19
C LEU A 150 3.70 3.93 5.78
N ILE A 151 2.49 4.31 6.19
CA ILE A 151 1.94 5.65 5.95
C ILE A 151 2.73 6.71 6.74
N PHE A 152 3.11 6.43 7.99
CA PHE A 152 3.96 7.34 8.77
C PHE A 152 5.34 7.49 8.15
N GLU A 153 5.93 6.40 7.67
CA GLU A 153 7.19 6.44 6.95
C GLU A 153 7.09 7.27 5.66
N ALA A 154 6.04 7.03 4.86
CA ALA A 154 5.77 7.81 3.66
C ALA A 154 5.54 9.30 3.95
N LEU A 155 4.87 9.63 5.06
CA LEU A 155 4.67 11.00 5.51
C LEU A 155 6.01 11.66 5.87
N ARG A 156 6.85 10.96 6.65
CA ARG A 156 8.19 11.43 7.01
C ARG A 156 9.02 11.74 5.77
N HIS A 157 9.07 10.79 4.84
CA HIS A 157 9.78 10.94 3.56
C HIS A 157 9.24 12.10 2.73
N SER A 158 7.91 12.27 2.67
CA SER A 158 7.27 13.38 1.96
C SER A 158 7.61 14.74 2.58
N CYS A 159 7.69 14.84 3.90
CA CYS A 159 8.15 16.05 4.59
C CYS A 159 9.61 16.38 4.27
N GLU A 160 10.48 15.38 4.25
CA GLU A 160 11.93 15.54 3.98
C GLU A 160 12.19 15.97 2.54
N ASN A 161 11.47 15.40 1.58
CA ASN A 161 11.55 15.76 0.16
C ASN A 161 10.75 17.00 -0.22
N LYS A 162 10.15 17.70 0.76
CA LYS A 162 9.32 18.90 0.57
C LYS A 162 8.11 18.65 -0.36
N ASN A 163 7.63 17.41 -0.49
CA ASN A 163 6.40 17.10 -1.21
C ASN A 163 5.20 17.42 -0.31
N ARG A 164 4.87 18.72 -0.22
CA ARG A 164 3.84 19.24 0.70
C ARG A 164 2.44 18.74 0.37
N SER A 165 2.12 18.49 -0.90
CA SER A 165 0.78 18.01 -1.29
C SER A 165 0.55 16.58 -0.81
N VAL A 166 1.49 15.66 -1.09
CA VAL A 166 1.40 14.28 -0.60
C VAL A 166 1.38 14.24 0.93
N ALA A 167 2.28 15.00 1.60
CA ALA A 167 2.31 15.07 3.06
C ALA A 167 0.96 15.55 3.65
N PHE A 168 0.33 16.55 3.03
CA PHE A 168 -0.98 17.04 3.45
C PHE A 168 -2.06 15.96 3.34
N TRP A 169 -2.11 15.21 2.23
CA TRP A 169 -3.11 14.17 2.03
C TRP A 169 -2.89 12.94 2.93
N LEU A 170 -1.64 12.53 3.15
CA LEU A 170 -1.31 11.47 4.10
C LEU A 170 -1.71 11.86 5.52
N LEU A 171 -1.44 13.11 5.92
CA LEU A 171 -1.88 13.63 7.22
C LEU A 171 -3.42 13.65 7.34
N ARG A 172 -4.12 14.01 6.26
CA ARG A 172 -5.59 13.96 6.21
C ARG A 172 -6.11 12.56 6.45
N ALA A 173 -5.52 11.55 5.80
CA ALA A 173 -5.90 10.15 5.96
C ALA A 173 -5.63 9.64 7.38
N ILE A 174 -4.46 9.95 7.95
CA ILE A 174 -4.13 9.61 9.34
C ILE A 174 -5.18 10.16 10.31
N ASN A 175 -5.56 11.43 10.15
CA ASN A 175 -6.59 12.04 11.00
C ASN A 175 -7.94 11.32 10.85
N GLY A 176 -8.33 10.95 9.62
CA GLY A 176 -9.55 10.16 9.41
C GLY A 176 -9.51 8.79 10.06
N VAL A 177 -8.36 8.12 10.06
CA VAL A 177 -8.15 6.85 10.77
C VAL A 177 -8.29 7.05 12.28
N VAL A 178 -7.68 8.10 12.85
CA VAL A 178 -7.80 8.43 14.28
C VAL A 178 -9.25 8.71 14.66
N ASP A 179 -9.99 9.47 13.85
CA ASP A 179 -11.40 9.72 14.06
C ASP A 179 -12.21 8.42 14.05
N GLY A 180 -11.90 7.49 13.14
CA GLY A 180 -12.49 6.15 13.08
C GLY A 180 -12.26 5.34 14.37
N LEU A 181 -11.02 5.34 14.89
CA LEU A 181 -10.68 4.69 16.16
C LEU A 181 -11.49 5.27 17.32
N HIS A 182 -11.55 6.61 17.43
CA HIS A 182 -12.33 7.26 18.47
C HIS A 182 -13.82 6.93 18.39
N GLN A 183 -14.39 6.86 17.18
CA GLN A 183 -15.80 6.49 16.98
C GLN A 183 -16.06 5.06 17.43
N HIS A 184 -15.20 4.11 17.06
CA HIS A 184 -15.33 2.71 17.47
C HIS A 184 -15.24 2.58 19.00
N GLN A 185 -14.26 3.24 19.63
CA GLN A 185 -14.15 3.28 21.09
C GLN A 185 -15.40 3.88 21.74
N GLY A 186 -15.89 5.02 21.25
CA GLY A 186 -17.10 5.67 21.75
C GLY A 186 -18.34 4.77 21.70
N GLN A 187 -18.44 3.89 20.70
CA GLN A 187 -19.52 2.90 20.59
C GLN A 187 -19.33 1.73 21.56
N LYS A 188 -18.11 1.20 21.69
CA LYS A 188 -17.78 0.09 22.60
C LYS A 188 -17.96 0.47 24.08
N TYR A 189 -17.64 1.71 24.44
CA TYR A 189 -17.71 2.22 25.82
C TYR A 189 -19.04 2.88 26.20
N ARG A 190 -20.01 3.00 25.28
CA ARG A 190 -21.40 3.33 25.66
C ARG A 190 -22.07 2.21 26.46
N VAL A 191 -21.47 1.01 26.55
CA VAL A 191 -22.09 -0.18 27.16
C VAL A 191 -21.35 -0.71 28.41
N SER A 192 -20.09 -0.35 28.70
CA SER A 192 -19.43 -0.63 29.99
C SER A 192 -18.13 0.16 30.19
N PRO A 193 -17.81 0.64 31.40
CA PRO A 193 -16.57 1.36 31.68
C PRO A 193 -15.47 0.40 32.16
N GLN A 194 -14.34 0.28 31.45
CA GLN A 194 -13.05 -0.13 32.07
C GLN A 194 -11.82 0.12 31.17
N HIS A 195 -10.71 0.38 31.84
CA HIS A 195 -9.61 1.31 31.53
C HIS A 195 -8.53 0.88 30.52
N GLN A 196 -8.70 -0.19 29.75
CA GLN A 196 -7.53 -0.86 29.16
C GLN A 196 -7.05 -0.37 27.77
N LEU A 197 -7.91 0.25 26.94
CA LEU A 197 -7.56 0.69 25.56
C LEU A 197 -7.33 2.21 25.40
N ARG A 198 -7.34 2.96 26.51
CA ARG A 198 -7.13 4.42 26.48
C ARG A 198 -5.68 4.81 26.20
N LEU A 199 -4.74 3.88 26.42
CA LEU A 199 -3.30 4.08 26.26
C LEU A 199 -2.90 4.08 24.78
N ASP A 200 -3.35 3.10 23.98
CA ASP A 200 -2.94 2.97 22.57
C ASP A 200 -3.40 4.14 21.69
N SER A 201 -4.59 4.70 21.94
CA SER A 201 -5.09 5.87 21.23
C SER A 201 -4.42 7.17 21.65
N GLN A 202 -3.98 7.26 22.91
CA GLN A 202 -3.22 8.42 23.39
C GLN A 202 -1.80 8.38 22.83
N GLU A 203 -1.16 7.21 22.80
CA GLU A 203 0.17 7.02 22.20
C GLU A 203 0.16 7.31 20.68
N LEU A 204 -0.87 6.88 19.95
CA LEU A 204 -1.04 7.22 18.54
C LEU A 204 -1.23 8.74 18.34
N GLY A 205 -2.03 9.39 19.19
CA GLY A 205 -2.22 10.84 19.16
C GLY A 205 -0.93 11.61 19.46
N GLU A 206 -0.13 11.15 20.42
CA GLU A 206 1.18 11.71 20.75
C GLU A 206 2.19 11.48 19.61
N MET A 207 2.18 10.31 18.97
CA MET A 207 3.01 9.99 17.81
C MET A 207 2.68 10.89 16.63
N ILE A 208 1.39 11.08 16.31
CA ILE A 208 0.93 11.97 15.24
C ILE A 208 1.32 13.41 15.53
N THR A 209 1.08 13.87 16.76
CA THR A 209 1.46 15.23 17.18
C THR A 209 2.95 15.45 17.04
N LYS A 210 3.77 14.46 17.43
CA LYS A 210 5.23 14.51 17.30
C LYS A 210 5.68 14.54 15.84
N VAL A 211 5.12 13.69 14.97
CA VAL A 211 5.45 13.67 13.54
C VAL A 211 5.05 14.99 12.87
N ILE A 212 3.87 15.53 13.18
CA ILE A 212 3.44 16.85 12.71
C ILE A 212 4.41 17.93 13.19
N HIS A 213 4.77 17.93 14.47
CA HIS A 213 5.66 18.93 15.05
C HIS A 213 7.08 18.85 14.48
N ASP A 214 7.61 17.64 14.23
CA ASP A 214 8.91 17.43 13.60
C ASP A 214 8.89 17.89 12.13
N CYS A 215 7.81 17.61 11.39
CA CYS A 215 7.62 18.11 10.02
C CYS A 215 7.52 19.65 9.97
N LEU A 216 6.79 20.26 10.90
CA LEU A 216 6.63 21.72 10.99
C LEU A 216 7.92 22.42 11.46
N ALA A 217 8.65 21.84 12.42
CA ALA A 217 9.91 22.40 12.91
C ALA A 217 11.03 22.32 11.85
N LYS A 218 11.12 21.22 11.10
CA LYS A 218 12.07 21.10 9.98
C LYS A 218 11.76 22.11 8.86
N SER A 219 10.48 22.34 8.55
CA SER A 219 10.08 23.31 7.51
C SER A 219 10.29 24.78 7.92
N ALA A 220 10.10 25.12 9.20
CA ALA A 220 10.37 26.46 9.73
C ALA A 220 11.89 26.79 9.79
N ASN A 221 12.74 25.83 10.16
CA ASN A 221 14.20 26.02 10.21
C ASN A 221 14.85 26.22 8.84
N ILE A 222 14.22 25.76 7.76
CA ILE A 222 14.68 25.99 6.38
C ILE A 222 14.30 27.40 5.93
N ALA A 223 13.12 27.90 6.29
CA ALA A 223 12.67 29.25 5.98
C ALA A 223 13.48 30.36 6.70
N ALA A 224 14.07 30.04 7.86
CA ALA A 224 14.93 30.97 8.61
C ALA A 224 16.41 30.99 8.12
N LYS A 225 16.79 30.09 7.19
CA LYS A 225 18.16 29.96 6.66
C LYS A 225 18.30 30.39 5.19
N THR A 226 17.21 30.78 4.55
CA THR A 226 17.14 31.43 3.22
C THR A 226 16.84 32.91 3.38
#